data_AF-A0A436RKF0-F1
#
_entry.id   AF-A0A436RKF0-F1
#
_cell.length_a   1.000
_cell.length_b   1.000
_cell.length_c   1.000
_cell.angle_alpha   90.00
_cell.angle_beta   90.00
_cell.angle_gamma   90.00
#
_symmetry.space_group_name_H-M   'P 1'
#
loop_
_entity.id
_entity.type
_entity.pdbx_description
1 polymer ?
#
loop_
_entity_poly.entity_id
_entity_poly.type
_entity_poly.pdbx_seq_one_letter_code
_entity_poly.pdbx_strand_id
1 'polypeptide(L)'
;MASIWRYILAGLGLAALLVGIVAVVYQTLPHSASGPDLSRSKKTANGLFVASFEPERGVIRQGELQSWLLTLKTAAGAPVEGAAITVSGGMPQHNHGLPTSPQATDYLGEGRYRIDGVKFTMSGWWQVHFGISAAAGSDSVVFNVVL
;
A
#
# COMPACT_ATOMS: atom_id res chain seq x y z
N MET A 1 51.82 34.04 -22.41
CA MET A 1 51.52 32.67 -21.96
C MET A 1 50.30 32.74 -21.05
N ALA A 2 49.16 32.17 -21.43
CA ALA A 2 47.97 32.21 -20.57
C ALA A 2 48.19 31.33 -19.33
N SER A 3 47.95 31.88 -18.14
CA SER A 3 48.18 31.22 -16.86
C SER A 3 47.32 29.96 -16.72
N ILE A 4 47.98 28.80 -16.58
CA ILE A 4 47.41 27.47 -16.31
C ILE A 4 46.37 27.50 -15.17
N TRP A 5 46.52 28.42 -14.22
CA TRP A 5 45.63 28.62 -13.09
C TRP A 5 44.18 28.93 -13.47
N ARG A 6 43.96 29.62 -14.60
CA ARG A 6 42.60 29.93 -15.09
C ARG A 6 41.84 28.69 -15.52
N TYR A 7 42.54 27.70 -16.08
CA TYR A 7 41.94 26.44 -16.51
C TYR A 7 41.66 25.50 -15.33
N ILE A 8 42.51 25.52 -14.30
CA ILE A 8 42.30 24.74 -13.06
C ILE A 8 41.06 25.24 -12.31
N LEU A 9 40.93 26.56 -12.10
CA LEU A 9 39.76 27.15 -11.44
C LEU A 9 38.46 26.92 -12.23
N ALA A 10 38.51 27.04 -13.56
CA ALA A 10 37.36 26.74 -14.41
C ALA A 10 36.97 25.25 -14.35
N GLY A 11 37.95 24.35 -14.32
CA GLY A 11 37.72 22.90 -14.18
C GLY A 11 37.07 22.51 -12.85
N LEU A 12 37.51 23.13 -11.74
CA LEU A 12 36.92 22.91 -10.42
C LEU A 12 35.48 23.44 -10.33
N GLY A 13 35.21 24.62 -10.91
CA GLY A 13 33.86 25.18 -10.99
C GLY A 13 32.90 24.29 -11.80
N LEU A 14 33.36 23.76 -12.93
CA LEU A 14 32.58 22.83 -13.76
C LEU A 14 32.30 21.51 -13.03
N ALA A 15 33.28 20.97 -12.30
CA ALA A 15 33.10 19.75 -11.53
C ALA A 15 32.07 19.93 -10.40
N ALA A 16 32.11 21.05 -9.67
CA ALA A 16 31.14 21.36 -8.62
C ALA A 16 29.72 21.53 -9.18
N LEU A 17 29.58 22.17 -10.35
CA LEU A 17 28.29 22.30 -11.05
C LEU A 17 27.75 20.92 -11.44
N LEU A 18 28.58 20.04 -12.00
CA LEU A 18 28.18 18.69 -12.39
C LEU A 18 27.75 17.85 -11.18
N VAL A 19 28.47 17.93 -10.06
CA VAL A 19 28.08 17.25 -8.81
C VAL A 19 26.74 17.77 -8.29
N GLY A 20 26.53 19.10 -8.32
CA GLY A 20 25.25 19.70 -7.95
C GLY A 20 24.09 19.23 -8.82
N ILE A 21 24.27 19.18 -10.14
CA ILE A 21 23.27 18.68 -11.08
C ILE A 21 22.96 17.19 -10.80
N VAL A 22 23.98 16.36 -10.61
CA VAL A 22 23.80 14.93 -10.29
C VAL A 22 23.05 14.75 -8.97
N ALA A 23 23.37 15.54 -7.93
CA ALA A 23 22.69 15.48 -6.64
C ALA A 23 21.22 15.90 -6.72
N VAL A 24 20.90 16.92 -7.53
CA VAL A 24 19.51 17.33 -7.79
C VAL A 24 18.76 16.24 -8.56
N VAL A 25 19.36 15.71 -9.64
CA VAL A 25 18.76 14.61 -10.41
C VAL A 25 18.49 13.41 -9.52
N TYR A 26 19.44 13.00 -8.68
CA TYR A 26 19.30 11.87 -7.76
C TYR A 26 18.16 12.06 -6.75
N GLN A 27 17.94 13.30 -6.28
CA GLN A 27 16.83 13.62 -5.37
C GLN A 27 15.48 13.75 -6.08
N THR A 28 15.46 14.08 -7.36
CA THR A 28 14.22 14.23 -8.16
C THR A 28 13.82 12.99 -8.92
N LEU A 29 14.69 11.96 -9.01
CA LEU A 29 14.34 10.70 -9.64
C LEU A 29 13.16 10.08 -8.87
N PRO A 30 12.00 9.88 -9.52
CA PRO A 30 10.92 9.15 -8.90
C PRO A 30 11.44 7.74 -8.62
N HIS A 31 11.57 7.41 -7.34
CA HIS A 31 11.80 6.03 -6.90
C HIS A 31 10.50 5.27 -7.08
N SER A 32 10.12 5.04 -8.33
CA SER A 32 9.06 4.10 -8.67
C SER A 32 9.59 2.72 -8.34
N ALA A 33 9.38 2.25 -7.11
CA ALA A 33 9.58 0.86 -6.75
C ALA A 33 8.86 0.02 -7.80
N SER A 34 9.59 -0.81 -8.55
CA SER A 34 9.10 -1.47 -9.76
C SER A 34 8.16 -2.65 -9.47
N GLY A 35 7.38 -2.60 -8.40
CA GLY A 35 6.51 -3.68 -7.93
C GLY A 35 5.27 -3.18 -7.19
N PRO A 36 4.33 -4.08 -6.85
CA PRO A 36 3.12 -3.71 -6.14
C PRO A 36 3.46 -3.17 -4.74
N ASP A 37 2.77 -2.12 -4.31
CA ASP A 37 2.90 -1.60 -2.95
C ASP A 37 2.33 -2.60 -1.94
N LEU A 38 3.23 -3.28 -1.22
CA LEU A 38 2.93 -4.31 -0.22
C LEU A 38 2.66 -3.74 1.18
N SER A 39 2.57 -2.42 1.35
CA SER A 39 2.29 -1.83 2.65
C SER A 39 0.99 -2.39 3.25
N ARG A 40 1.05 -2.73 4.54
CA ARG A 40 -0.07 -3.30 5.31
C ARG A 40 -0.91 -2.24 5.99
N SER A 41 -0.53 -0.96 5.90
CA SER A 41 -1.31 0.19 6.35
C SER A 41 -1.23 1.32 5.33
N LYS A 42 -2.39 1.86 4.94
CA LYS A 42 -2.52 2.86 3.87
C LYS A 42 -3.68 3.81 4.15
N LYS A 43 -3.62 5.01 3.56
CA LYS A 43 -4.81 5.86 3.43
C LYS A 43 -5.74 5.26 2.38
N THR A 44 -7.04 5.42 2.58
CA THR A 44 -8.05 5.15 1.56
C THR A 44 -7.95 6.15 0.40
N ALA A 45 -8.59 5.85 -0.73
CA ALA A 45 -8.46 6.61 -1.97
C ALA A 45 -8.77 8.10 -1.81
N ASN A 46 -9.80 8.45 -1.03
CA ASN A 46 -10.16 9.83 -0.73
C ASN A 46 -9.57 10.33 0.60
N GLY A 47 -8.75 9.52 1.27
CA GLY A 47 -8.08 9.87 2.53
C GLY A 47 -9.00 10.00 3.74
N LEU A 48 -10.25 9.51 3.66
CA LEU A 48 -11.20 9.57 4.78
C LEU A 48 -10.77 8.67 5.95
N PHE A 49 -10.09 7.57 5.64
CA PHE A 49 -9.64 6.59 6.61
C PHE A 49 -8.17 6.20 6.39
N VAL A 50 -7.57 5.68 7.45
CA VAL A 50 -6.35 4.89 7.43
C VAL A 50 -6.75 3.45 7.72
N ALA A 51 -6.50 2.56 6.77
CA ALA A 51 -6.81 1.14 6.89
C ALA A 51 -5.52 0.34 7.07
N SER A 52 -5.54 -0.72 7.89
CA SER A 52 -4.53 -1.78 7.87
C SER A 52 -5.17 -3.15 7.70
N PHE A 53 -4.46 -4.05 7.03
CA PHE A 53 -4.98 -5.38 6.69
C PHE A 53 -3.91 -6.46 6.84
N GLU A 54 -4.16 -7.45 7.70
CA GLU A 54 -3.17 -8.48 8.06
C GLU A 54 -3.83 -9.84 8.38
N PRO A 55 -3.11 -10.97 8.19
CA PRO A 55 -3.63 -12.28 8.58
C PRO A 55 -3.74 -12.36 10.11
N GLU A 56 -4.87 -12.85 10.62
CA GLU A 56 -5.11 -12.93 12.07
C GLU A 56 -4.09 -13.83 12.78
N ARG A 57 -3.61 -14.88 12.08
CA ARG A 57 -2.59 -15.81 12.58
C ARG A 57 -1.15 -15.38 12.25
N GLY A 58 -0.93 -14.18 11.72
CA GLY A 58 0.39 -13.64 11.39
C GLY A 58 1.10 -14.27 10.19
N VAL A 59 0.56 -15.35 9.60
CA VAL A 59 1.11 -16.05 8.43
C VAL A 59 0.04 -16.23 7.36
N ILE A 60 0.47 -16.20 6.10
CA ILE A 60 -0.41 -16.44 4.94
C ILE A 60 -0.16 -17.85 4.46
N ARG A 61 -1.22 -18.65 4.34
CA ARG A 61 -1.16 -20.05 3.88
C ARG A 61 -1.89 -20.20 2.55
N GLN A 62 -1.17 -20.56 1.50
CA GLN A 62 -1.78 -20.83 0.20
C GLN A 62 -2.73 -22.03 0.30
N GLY A 63 -3.91 -21.92 -0.31
CA GLY A 63 -4.91 -22.99 -0.39
C GLY A 63 -5.80 -23.14 0.83
N GLU A 64 -5.57 -22.40 1.92
CA GLU A 64 -6.36 -22.46 3.15
C GLU A 64 -7.35 -21.29 3.28
N LEU A 65 -8.53 -21.57 3.85
CA LEU A 65 -9.46 -20.55 4.32
C LEU A 65 -8.92 -19.92 5.60
N GLN A 66 -8.87 -18.59 5.62
CA GLN A 66 -8.23 -17.83 6.68
C GLN A 66 -9.04 -16.60 7.07
N SER A 67 -8.87 -16.22 8.33
CA SER A 67 -9.38 -14.99 8.91
C SER A 67 -8.29 -13.93 8.89
N TRP A 68 -8.69 -12.71 8.57
CA TRP A 68 -7.84 -11.54 8.49
C TRP A 68 -8.45 -10.41 9.30
N LEU A 69 -7.61 -9.46 9.71
CA LEU A 69 -8.04 -8.28 10.46
C LEU A 69 -7.93 -7.05 9.57
N LEU A 70 -9.05 -6.36 9.40
CA LEU A 70 -9.09 -5.00 8.85
C LEU A 70 -9.22 -4.03 10.03
N THR A 71 -8.24 -3.14 10.22
CA THR A 71 -8.33 -2.07 11.22
C THR A 71 -8.55 -0.74 10.51
N LEU A 72 -9.54 0.02 10.96
CA LEU A 72 -9.91 1.31 10.38
C LEU A 72 -9.78 2.43 11.41
N LYS A 73 -9.07 3.48 11.03
CA LYS A 73 -8.96 4.74 11.77
C LYS A 73 -9.40 5.91 10.91
N THR A 74 -9.95 6.95 11.51
CA THR A 74 -10.21 8.22 10.83
C THR A 74 -8.88 8.89 10.47
N ALA A 75 -8.93 9.92 9.62
CA ALA A 75 -7.75 10.76 9.36
C ALA A 75 -7.14 11.38 10.63
N ALA A 76 -7.94 11.57 11.70
CA ALA A 76 -7.50 12.06 13.00
C ALA A 76 -6.99 10.96 13.95
N GLY A 77 -7.01 9.68 13.52
CA GLY A 77 -6.49 8.54 14.28
C GLY A 77 -7.49 7.86 15.22
N ALA A 78 -8.74 8.33 15.30
CA ALA A 78 -9.79 7.69 16.10
C ALA A 78 -10.27 6.39 15.45
N PRO A 79 -10.69 5.37 16.22
CA PRO A 79 -11.24 4.14 15.64
C PRO A 79 -12.52 4.41 14.84
N VAL A 80 -12.70 3.72 13.71
CA VAL A 80 -13.93 3.79 12.91
C VAL A 80 -14.86 2.66 13.33
N GLU A 81 -15.99 3.02 13.91
CA GLU A 81 -17.02 2.07 14.37
C GLU A 81 -18.21 2.01 13.41
N GLY A 82 -18.94 0.89 13.42
CA GLY A 82 -20.16 0.72 12.64
C GLY A 82 -19.97 0.82 11.12
N ALA A 83 -18.78 0.51 10.61
CA ALA A 83 -18.51 0.55 9.17
C ALA A 83 -19.20 -0.60 8.44
N ALA A 84 -19.92 -0.28 7.37
CA ALA A 84 -20.33 -1.27 6.38
C ALA A 84 -19.14 -1.54 5.45
N ILE A 85 -18.72 -2.80 5.36
CA ILE A 85 -17.51 -3.21 4.63
C ILE A 85 -17.88 -4.23 3.56
N THR A 86 -17.48 -3.95 2.32
CA THR A 86 -17.51 -4.92 1.23
C THR A 86 -16.11 -5.38 0.89
N VAL A 87 -15.95 -6.65 0.54
CA VAL A 87 -14.65 -7.24 0.19
C VAL A 87 -14.75 -7.89 -1.18
N SER A 88 -13.81 -7.57 -2.04
CA SER A 88 -13.63 -8.19 -3.35
C SER A 88 -12.14 -8.29 -3.67
N GLY A 89 -11.81 -8.80 -4.85
CA GLY A 89 -10.42 -8.87 -5.29
C GLY A 89 -10.17 -10.03 -6.23
N GLY A 90 -8.90 -10.37 -6.40
CA GLY A 90 -8.47 -11.38 -7.35
C GLY A 90 -7.01 -11.26 -7.73
N MET A 91 -6.64 -11.92 -8.83
CA MET A 91 -5.31 -11.81 -9.42
C MET A 91 -5.36 -10.90 -10.64
N PRO A 92 -4.74 -9.71 -10.62
CA PRO A 92 -4.76 -8.79 -11.75
C PRO A 92 -4.18 -9.42 -13.03
N GLN A 93 -3.12 -10.23 -12.88
CA GLN A 93 -2.43 -10.87 -14.01
C GLN A 93 -3.23 -11.99 -14.68
N HIS A 94 -4.22 -12.56 -13.98
CA HIS A 94 -5.00 -13.72 -14.46
C HIS A 94 -6.47 -13.38 -14.71
N ASN A 95 -6.87 -12.12 -14.52
CA ASN A 95 -8.21 -11.61 -14.77
C ASN A 95 -9.34 -12.47 -14.14
N HIS A 96 -9.11 -12.98 -12.92
CA HIS A 96 -10.13 -13.70 -12.15
C HIS A 96 -10.24 -13.13 -10.74
N GLY A 97 -11.43 -13.28 -10.16
CA GLY A 97 -11.73 -12.84 -8.80
C GLY A 97 -11.12 -13.72 -7.72
N LEU A 98 -11.47 -13.42 -6.47
CA LEU A 98 -11.22 -14.32 -5.34
C LEU A 98 -11.99 -15.65 -5.56
N PRO A 99 -11.43 -16.79 -5.15
CA PRO A 99 -12.09 -18.09 -5.29
C PRO A 99 -13.26 -18.30 -4.30
N THR A 100 -13.55 -17.28 -3.50
CA THR A 100 -14.48 -17.26 -2.37
C THR A 100 -15.07 -15.86 -2.25
N SER A 101 -16.06 -15.68 -1.38
CA SER A 101 -16.67 -14.37 -1.09
C SER A 101 -16.39 -13.96 0.36
N PRO A 102 -15.20 -13.41 0.69
CA PRO A 102 -14.90 -13.01 2.05
C PRO A 102 -15.86 -11.92 2.53
N GLN A 103 -16.14 -11.88 3.83
CA GLN A 103 -17.06 -10.92 4.44
C GLN A 103 -16.49 -10.40 5.76
N ALA A 104 -16.86 -9.17 6.12
CA ALA A 104 -16.69 -8.70 7.48
C ALA A 104 -17.73 -9.40 8.37
N THR A 105 -17.27 -10.23 9.31
CA THR A 105 -18.14 -11.09 10.13
C THR A 105 -18.33 -10.58 11.54
N ASP A 106 -17.28 -10.00 12.14
CA ASP A 106 -17.32 -9.47 13.50
C ASP A 106 -16.67 -8.09 13.58
N TYR A 107 -17.17 -7.27 14.51
CA TYR A 107 -16.48 -6.08 15.02
C TYR A 107 -15.83 -6.41 16.36
N LEU A 108 -14.51 -6.23 16.45
CA LEU A 108 -13.67 -6.64 17.57
C LEU A 108 -13.27 -5.47 18.50
N GLY A 109 -13.93 -4.33 18.36
CA GLY A 109 -13.58 -3.09 19.06
C GLY A 109 -12.36 -2.37 18.47
N GLU A 110 -12.17 -1.10 18.85
CA GLU A 110 -11.02 -0.28 18.47
C GLU A 110 -10.83 -0.16 16.94
N GLY A 111 -11.93 -0.15 16.20
CA GLY A 111 -11.92 -0.05 14.73
C GLY A 111 -11.48 -1.32 14.02
N ARG A 112 -11.39 -2.46 14.72
CA ARG A 112 -10.98 -3.75 14.15
C ARG A 112 -12.19 -4.58 13.71
N TYR A 113 -12.12 -5.11 12.50
CA TYR A 113 -13.13 -5.97 11.90
C TYR A 113 -12.48 -7.28 11.47
N ARG A 114 -13.11 -8.41 11.82
CA ARG A 114 -12.69 -9.72 11.31
C ARG A 114 -13.24 -9.92 9.91
N ILE A 115 -12.35 -10.23 8.97
CA ILE A 115 -12.67 -10.59 7.60
C ILE A 115 -12.47 -12.10 7.46
N ASP A 116 -13.57 -12.84 7.41
CA ASP A 116 -13.54 -14.30 7.27
C ASP A 116 -13.70 -14.70 5.80
N GLY A 117 -13.14 -15.87 5.47
CA GLY A 117 -13.30 -16.47 4.14
C GLY A 117 -12.24 -16.09 3.13
N VAL A 118 -11.15 -15.42 3.52
CA VAL A 118 -10.04 -15.10 2.62
C VAL A 118 -9.31 -16.38 2.22
N LYS A 119 -9.13 -16.61 0.92
CA LYS A 119 -8.40 -17.76 0.37
C LYS A 119 -7.60 -17.35 -0.87
N PHE A 120 -6.31 -17.68 -0.87
CA PHE A 120 -5.42 -17.53 -2.03
C PHE A 120 -5.04 -18.91 -2.54
N THR A 121 -5.46 -19.26 -3.75
CA THR A 121 -5.30 -20.63 -4.28
C THR A 121 -3.97 -20.89 -4.98
N MET A 122 -3.29 -19.82 -5.42
CA MET A 122 -2.06 -19.88 -6.22
C MET A 122 -1.04 -18.87 -5.70
N SER A 123 0.25 -19.14 -5.94
CA SER A 123 1.33 -18.19 -5.71
C SER A 123 1.20 -16.98 -6.63
N GLY A 124 1.89 -15.88 -6.31
CA GLY A 124 1.91 -14.67 -7.11
C GLY A 124 1.12 -13.52 -6.50
N TRP A 125 0.77 -12.54 -7.35
CA TRP A 125 0.21 -11.27 -6.91
C TRP A 125 -1.32 -11.28 -6.87
N TRP A 126 -1.84 -11.02 -5.68
CA TRP A 126 -3.25 -10.85 -5.37
C TRP A 126 -3.55 -9.41 -4.94
N GLN A 127 -4.76 -8.96 -5.26
CA GLN A 127 -5.34 -7.73 -4.74
C GLN A 127 -6.59 -8.03 -3.92
N VAL A 128 -6.71 -7.38 -2.78
CA VAL A 128 -7.91 -7.38 -1.94
C VAL A 128 -8.42 -5.95 -1.86
N HIS A 129 -9.66 -5.75 -2.30
CA HIS A 129 -10.31 -4.46 -2.40
C HIS A 129 -11.35 -4.36 -1.31
N PHE A 130 -11.34 -3.24 -0.60
CA PHE A 130 -12.32 -2.91 0.42
C PHE A 130 -13.13 -1.71 -0.04
N GLY A 131 -14.45 -1.84 -0.03
CA GLY A 131 -15.37 -0.70 0.04
C GLY A 131 -15.76 -0.46 1.49
N ILE A 132 -15.68 0.78 1.94
CA ILE A 132 -15.91 1.17 3.34
C ILE A 132 -16.94 2.30 3.34
N SER A 133 -18.03 2.15 4.11
CA SER A 133 -19.00 3.21 4.36
C SER A 133 -19.19 3.38 5.85
N ALA A 134 -18.91 4.59 6.35
CA ALA A 134 -19.06 4.94 7.76
C ALA A 134 -19.53 6.40 7.92
N ALA A 135 -19.56 6.92 9.15
CA ALA A 135 -20.03 8.27 9.44
C ALA A 135 -19.30 9.38 8.64
N ALA A 136 -18.02 9.19 8.33
CA ALA A 136 -17.22 10.15 7.54
C ALA A 136 -17.50 10.09 6.02
N GLY A 137 -18.27 9.09 5.56
CA GLY A 137 -18.58 8.87 4.15
C GLY A 137 -18.15 7.50 3.63
N SER A 138 -18.20 7.35 2.30
CA SER A 138 -17.78 6.15 1.59
C SER A 138 -16.41 6.34 0.96
N ASP A 139 -15.55 5.32 1.09
CA ASP A 139 -14.21 5.29 0.51
C ASP A 139 -13.79 3.85 0.15
N SER A 140 -12.62 3.71 -0.45
CA SER A 140 -12.07 2.40 -0.80
C SER A 140 -10.56 2.32 -0.59
N VAL A 141 -10.05 1.11 -0.44
CA VAL A 141 -8.61 0.83 -0.37
C VAL A 141 -8.31 -0.52 -0.99
N VAL A 142 -7.11 -0.65 -1.58
CA VAL A 142 -6.61 -1.90 -2.16
C VAL A 142 -5.32 -2.30 -1.47
N PHE A 143 -5.27 -3.56 -1.01
CA PHE A 143 -4.07 -4.18 -0.47
C PHE A 143 -3.53 -5.21 -1.46
N ASN A 144 -2.21 -5.17 -1.68
CA ASN A 144 -1.52 -6.19 -2.46
C ASN A 144 -0.99 -7.28 -1.52
N VAL A 145 -1.15 -8.53 -1.92
CA VAL A 145 -0.58 -9.70 -1.26
C VAL A 145 0.23 -10.47 -2.29
N VAL A 146 1.47 -10.84 -1.94
CA VAL A 146 2.31 -11.70 -2.78
C VAL A 146 2.58 -12.97 -1.99
N LEU A 147 2.28 -14.12 -2.60
CA LEU A 147 2.55 -15.47 -2.09
C LEU A 147 3.69 -16.13 -2.86
#